data_AF-A0A4Y6ID21-F1
#
_entry.id   AF-A0A4Y6ID21-F1
#
_cell.length_a   1.000
_cell.length_b   1.000
_cell.length_c   1.000
_cell.angle_alpha   90.00
_cell.angle_beta   90.00
_cell.angle_gamma   90.00
#
_symmetry.space_group_name_H-M   'P 1'
#
loop_
_entity.id
_entity.type
_entity.pdbx_description
1 polymer ?
#
loop_
_entity_poly.entity_id
_entity_poly.type
_entity_poly.pdbx_seq_one_letter_code
_entity_poly.pdbx_strand_id
1 'polypeptide(L)'
;MTVSEIMQSYCVKVNGGSGVLVNAMTQDYSYVLTAAHVIPEKQDDLVVHDYQNNPLTVLAVFTQNLPSKEMRNAEPHRHDFAILKVEYQERIVQKCLPASDLIERATLTLVGFPETERNSPNPIKEHTGNKASVANELVIMNLDGIPATATIKGMSGGGVYHVQDETPLLIGVEFQMDGTGQDQLYGRVQCHSLARFEEIITAHSIAPMIPAYLECFSNMRDKIFSFNVEDPNNVAALKRELVGAADHLILKGLLPPYKVLEQYHTELLVDSTNTSELESYKLWVAYLEFLVISILIDDSNQADDTYLKDLGRKRRLVYTSDATNWISRLEDFLKIARRLLDKDGTLIIASPESTAKELPSALRLEKVIQNISVVPNEGPFPVINLAENEIFKSLKLTHLEGLRKRCVIDVEDEYLNLQVGESTNLLREKLSEIIK
;
A
#
# COMPACT_ATOMS: atom_id res chain seq x y z
N MET A 1 -11.11 16.96 -1.83
CA MET A 1 -12.08 16.44 -0.84
C MET A 1 -11.46 16.58 0.54
N THR A 2 -12.23 17.01 1.53
CA THR A 2 -11.83 16.97 2.94
C THR A 2 -11.77 15.53 3.44
N VAL A 3 -11.13 15.27 4.59
CA VAL A 3 -11.09 13.92 5.20
C VAL A 3 -12.50 13.37 5.44
N SER A 4 -13.41 14.22 5.92
CA SER A 4 -14.83 13.91 6.13
C SER A 4 -15.50 13.46 4.82
N GLU A 5 -15.35 14.23 3.75
CA GLU A 5 -15.90 13.87 2.42
C GLU A 5 -15.32 12.54 1.90
N ILE A 6 -14.04 12.28 2.15
CA ILE A 6 -13.39 11.01 1.75
C ILE A 6 -14.03 9.84 2.52
N MET A 7 -14.13 9.92 3.85
CA MET A 7 -14.74 8.86 4.68
C MET A 7 -16.21 8.60 4.29
N GLN A 8 -16.98 9.67 4.08
CA GLN A 8 -18.38 9.56 3.64
C GLN A 8 -18.49 8.93 2.26
N SER A 9 -17.56 9.21 1.35
CA SER A 9 -17.57 8.62 0.00
C SER A 9 -17.46 7.10 0.02
N TYR A 10 -16.82 6.52 1.04
CA TYR A 10 -16.71 5.06 1.19
C TYR A 10 -17.93 4.44 1.89
N CYS A 11 -18.80 5.24 2.48
CA CYS A 11 -19.98 4.74 3.18
C CYS A 11 -21.03 4.25 2.17
N VAL A 12 -21.68 3.14 2.50
CA VAL A 12 -22.83 2.61 1.75
C VAL A 12 -23.99 2.32 2.68
N LYS A 13 -25.19 2.40 2.13
CA LYS A 13 -26.44 2.09 2.80
C LYS A 13 -26.83 0.66 2.44
N VAL A 14 -26.78 -0.25 3.41
CA VAL A 14 -27.13 -1.67 3.25
C VAL A 14 -28.44 -1.91 3.98
N ASN A 15 -29.56 -2.10 3.29
CA ASN A 15 -30.89 -2.21 3.91
C ASN A 15 -31.09 -1.20 5.03
N GLY A 16 -31.48 -1.59 6.24
CA GLY A 16 -31.66 -0.69 7.39
C GLY A 16 -30.36 -0.27 8.11
N GLY A 17 -29.22 -0.79 7.69
CA GLY A 17 -27.89 -0.51 8.23
C GLY A 17 -26.98 0.22 7.25
N SER A 18 -25.68 0.11 7.51
CA SER A 18 -24.58 0.74 6.79
C SER A 18 -23.57 -0.31 6.29
N GLY A 19 -22.60 0.15 5.51
CA GLY A 19 -21.47 -0.63 5.03
C GLY A 19 -20.31 0.30 4.71
N VAL A 20 -19.14 -0.27 4.46
CA VAL A 20 -17.97 0.45 3.94
C VAL A 20 -17.43 -0.23 2.69
N LEU A 21 -17.20 0.56 1.64
CA LEU A 21 -16.56 0.13 0.40
C LEU A 21 -15.06 0.01 0.58
N VAL A 22 -14.53 -1.15 0.21
CA VAL A 22 -13.09 -1.43 0.20
C VAL A 22 -12.67 -2.06 -1.12
N ASN A 23 -11.39 -1.91 -1.43
CA ASN A 23 -10.79 -2.50 -2.62
C ASN A 23 -10.67 -4.02 -2.50
N ALA A 24 -10.64 -4.66 -3.66
CA ALA A 24 -10.16 -6.03 -3.81
C ALA A 24 -8.94 -6.00 -4.75
N MET A 25 -8.06 -6.99 -4.65
CA MET A 25 -6.91 -7.18 -5.54
C MET A 25 -7.35 -7.67 -6.94
N THR A 26 -8.31 -6.97 -7.54
CA THR A 26 -8.86 -7.24 -8.87
C THR A 26 -9.69 -6.05 -9.34
N GLN A 27 -9.81 -5.88 -10.65
CA GLN A 27 -10.71 -4.88 -11.27
C GLN A 27 -12.09 -5.46 -11.66
N ASP A 28 -12.35 -6.74 -11.36
CA ASP A 28 -13.63 -7.37 -11.69
C ASP A 28 -14.76 -6.99 -10.71
N TYR A 29 -14.41 -6.66 -9.47
CA TYR A 29 -15.36 -6.36 -8.40
C TYR A 29 -14.71 -5.58 -7.25
N SER A 30 -15.56 -5.06 -6.36
CA SER A 30 -15.15 -4.47 -5.09
C SER A 30 -15.91 -5.12 -3.94
N TYR A 31 -15.57 -4.76 -2.70
CA TYR A 31 -16.24 -5.29 -1.52
C TYR A 31 -16.98 -4.20 -0.74
N VAL A 32 -18.10 -4.59 -0.14
CA VAL A 32 -18.73 -3.87 0.97
C VAL A 32 -18.56 -4.71 2.22
N LEU A 33 -17.89 -4.16 3.23
CA LEU A 33 -17.84 -4.74 4.56
C LEU A 33 -19.05 -4.23 5.36
N THR A 34 -19.76 -5.12 6.06
CA THR A 34 -20.96 -4.75 6.83
C THR A 34 -21.18 -5.72 8.00
N ALA A 35 -22.14 -5.40 8.86
CA ALA A 35 -22.60 -6.28 9.92
C ALA A 35 -23.55 -7.35 9.36
N ALA A 36 -23.40 -8.60 9.78
CA ALA A 36 -24.18 -9.71 9.21
C ALA A 36 -25.69 -9.60 9.52
N HIS A 37 -26.09 -8.98 10.63
CA HIS A 37 -27.52 -8.81 10.99
C HIS A 37 -28.26 -7.80 10.10
N VAL A 38 -27.52 -6.98 9.35
CA VAL A 38 -28.10 -6.03 8.40
C VAL A 38 -28.56 -6.73 7.12
N ILE A 39 -28.00 -7.91 6.83
CA ILE A 39 -28.34 -8.73 5.67
C ILE A 39 -29.67 -9.45 5.92
N PRO A 40 -30.66 -9.33 5.02
CA PRO A 40 -31.95 -9.98 5.16
C PRO A 40 -31.84 -11.50 4.97
N GLU A 41 -32.81 -12.25 5.49
CA GLU A 41 -32.87 -13.71 5.33
C GLU A 41 -33.02 -14.12 3.85
N LYS A 42 -33.71 -13.31 3.05
CA LYS A 42 -33.85 -13.51 1.60
C LYS A 42 -32.93 -12.55 0.87
N GLN A 43 -31.99 -13.08 0.10
CA GLN A 43 -31.03 -12.26 -0.65
C GLN A 43 -31.71 -11.34 -1.68
N ASP A 44 -32.87 -11.72 -2.22
CA ASP A 44 -33.65 -10.87 -3.14
C ASP A 44 -34.13 -9.55 -2.49
N ASP A 45 -34.17 -9.49 -1.16
CA ASP A 45 -34.52 -8.29 -0.39
C ASP A 45 -33.29 -7.43 -0.04
N LEU A 46 -32.08 -7.83 -0.48
CA LEU A 46 -30.85 -7.09 -0.21
C LEU A 46 -30.74 -5.89 -1.15
N VAL A 47 -30.76 -4.70 -0.55
CA VAL A 47 -30.67 -3.43 -1.28
C VAL A 47 -29.46 -2.65 -0.77
N VAL A 48 -28.54 -2.33 -1.68
CA VAL A 48 -27.33 -1.58 -1.38
C VAL A 48 -27.30 -0.31 -2.21
N HIS A 49 -27.01 0.83 -1.58
CA HIS A 49 -26.80 2.10 -2.26
C HIS A 49 -25.49 2.74 -1.82
N ASP A 50 -24.83 3.47 -2.73
CA ASP A 50 -23.66 4.26 -2.39
C ASP A 50 -24.01 5.55 -1.61
N TYR A 51 -22.98 6.32 -1.26
CA TYR A 51 -23.09 7.61 -0.57
C TYR A 51 -23.90 8.68 -1.33
N GLN A 52 -24.07 8.53 -2.65
CA GLN A 52 -24.88 9.39 -3.51
C GLN A 52 -26.29 8.82 -3.74
N ASN A 53 -26.63 7.73 -3.06
CA ASN A 53 -27.89 7.01 -3.22
C ASN A 53 -28.08 6.37 -4.62
N ASN A 54 -26.98 6.06 -5.33
CA ASN A 54 -27.02 5.20 -6.51
C ASN A 54 -27.08 3.73 -6.08
N PRO A 55 -27.87 2.87 -6.74
CA PRO A 55 -27.90 1.45 -6.44
C PRO A 55 -26.56 0.78 -6.77
N LEU A 56 -26.11 -0.11 -5.90
CA LEU A 56 -24.94 -0.97 -6.13
C LEU A 56 -25.40 -2.41 -6.35
N THR A 57 -25.01 -2.99 -7.48
CA THR A 57 -25.32 -4.38 -7.80
C THR A 57 -24.50 -5.32 -6.91
N VAL A 58 -25.19 -6.15 -6.13
CA VAL A 58 -24.56 -7.19 -5.32
C VAL A 58 -24.42 -8.46 -6.15
N LEU A 59 -23.18 -8.93 -6.31
CA LEU A 59 -22.81 -10.11 -7.10
C LEU A 59 -22.79 -11.38 -6.25
N ALA A 60 -22.42 -11.27 -4.97
CA ALA A 60 -22.38 -12.37 -4.01
C ALA A 60 -22.36 -11.86 -2.57
N VAL A 61 -22.71 -12.74 -1.62
CA VAL A 61 -22.65 -12.48 -0.18
C VAL A 61 -21.81 -13.55 0.48
N PHE A 62 -20.79 -13.14 1.22
CA PHE A 62 -19.89 -14.03 1.96
C PHE A 62 -20.00 -13.79 3.46
N THR A 63 -20.17 -14.88 4.21
CA THR A 63 -20.20 -14.90 5.67
C THR A 63 -19.29 -16.02 6.16
N GLN A 64 -18.68 -15.87 7.33
CA GLN A 64 -17.99 -16.98 7.97
C GLN A 64 -19.06 -17.96 8.48
N ASN A 65 -19.16 -19.16 7.88
CA ASN A 65 -20.07 -20.26 8.24
C ASN A 65 -21.31 -19.80 9.01
N LEU A 66 -22.39 -19.38 8.32
CA LEU A 66 -23.65 -18.91 8.93
C LEU A 66 -23.91 -19.67 10.23
N PRO A 67 -23.68 -19.05 11.41
CA PRO A 67 -24.07 -19.70 12.64
C PRO A 67 -25.59 -19.86 12.57
N SER A 68 -26.13 -21.00 13.01
CA SER A 68 -27.58 -21.11 13.17
C SER A 68 -28.08 -19.91 14.00
N LYS A 69 -29.35 -19.52 13.85
CA LYS A 69 -29.94 -18.42 14.64
C LYS A 69 -29.67 -18.58 16.15
N GLU A 70 -29.53 -19.81 16.61
CA GLU A 70 -29.16 -20.19 17.98
C GLU A 70 -27.71 -19.83 18.34
N MET A 71 -26.74 -20.07 17.45
CA MET A 71 -25.33 -19.68 17.66
C MET A 71 -25.15 -18.16 17.63
N ARG A 72 -25.88 -17.43 16.78
CA ARG A 72 -25.89 -15.96 16.77
C ARG A 72 -26.45 -15.38 18.08
N ASN A 73 -27.42 -16.06 18.69
CA ASN A 73 -27.97 -15.64 19.98
C ASN A 73 -27.05 -16.02 21.15
N ALA A 74 -26.22 -17.07 21.01
CA ALA A 74 -25.32 -17.54 22.05
C ALA A 74 -24.03 -16.71 22.16
N GLU A 75 -23.43 -16.33 21.02
CA GLU A 75 -22.22 -15.49 20.97
C GLU A 75 -22.30 -14.47 19.80
N PRO A 76 -23.24 -13.49 19.84
CA PRO A 76 -23.49 -12.57 18.74
C PRO A 76 -22.24 -11.81 18.29
N HIS A 77 -21.36 -11.46 19.23
CA HIS A 77 -20.15 -10.67 18.97
C HIS A 77 -19.04 -11.44 18.24
N ARG A 78 -19.20 -12.75 18.00
CA ARG A 78 -18.17 -13.55 17.32
C ARG A 78 -18.35 -13.69 15.82
N HIS A 79 -19.54 -13.43 15.28
CA HIS A 79 -19.88 -13.80 13.91
C HIS A 79 -20.72 -12.76 13.17
N ASP A 80 -20.86 -11.55 13.72
CA ASP A 80 -21.77 -10.54 13.16
C ASP A 80 -21.11 -9.62 12.13
N PHE A 81 -20.45 -10.22 11.14
CA PHE A 81 -19.77 -9.53 10.05
C PHE A 81 -19.91 -10.30 8.74
N ALA A 82 -19.93 -9.56 7.63
CA ALA A 82 -20.12 -10.12 6.29
C ALA A 82 -19.45 -9.25 5.22
N ILE A 83 -19.15 -9.88 4.08
CA ILE A 83 -18.63 -9.22 2.88
C ILE A 83 -19.65 -9.35 1.76
N LEU A 84 -20.07 -8.24 1.17
CA LEU A 84 -20.83 -8.23 -0.08
C LEU A 84 -19.85 -8.00 -1.22
N LYS A 85 -19.85 -8.88 -2.22
CA LYS A 85 -19.18 -8.65 -3.50
C LYS A 85 -20.07 -7.76 -4.35
N VAL A 86 -19.56 -6.64 -4.82
CA VAL A 86 -20.30 -5.68 -5.65
C VAL A 86 -19.56 -5.38 -6.95
N GLU A 87 -20.26 -4.79 -7.92
CA GLU A 87 -19.63 -4.28 -9.14
C GLU A 87 -18.44 -3.36 -8.82
N TYR A 88 -17.37 -3.47 -9.62
CA TYR A 88 -16.13 -2.74 -9.41
C TYR A 88 -16.35 -1.22 -9.31
N GLN A 89 -15.73 -0.62 -8.30
CA GLN A 89 -15.80 0.80 -8.03
C GLN A 89 -14.41 1.43 -8.17
N GLU A 90 -14.12 2.03 -9.33
CA GLU A 90 -12.80 2.61 -9.65
C GLU A 90 -12.36 3.70 -8.65
N ARG A 91 -13.32 4.41 -8.04
CA ARG A 91 -13.07 5.51 -7.11
C ARG A 91 -12.52 5.09 -5.74
N ILE A 92 -12.50 3.79 -5.42
CA ILE A 92 -12.07 3.33 -4.09
C ILE A 92 -10.54 3.41 -4.00
N VAL A 93 -10.05 4.27 -3.13
CA VAL A 93 -8.63 4.34 -2.72
C VAL A 93 -8.50 4.25 -1.20
N GLN A 94 -9.48 3.61 -0.56
CA GLN A 94 -9.54 3.36 0.87
C GLN A 94 -8.27 2.63 1.32
N LYS A 95 -7.58 3.22 2.30
CA LYS A 95 -6.48 2.57 3.01
C LYS A 95 -6.98 1.94 4.29
N CYS A 96 -6.27 0.90 4.71
CA CYS A 96 -6.56 0.12 5.90
C CYS A 96 -5.39 0.24 6.89
N LEU A 97 -5.68 0.16 8.19
CA LEU A 97 -4.68 0.05 9.25
C LEU A 97 -5.11 -1.06 10.21
N PRO A 98 -4.25 -2.05 10.50
CA PRO A 98 -4.54 -3.08 11.49
C PRO A 98 -4.88 -2.48 12.86
N ALA A 99 -5.90 -3.02 13.53
CA ALA A 99 -6.28 -2.55 14.87
C ALA A 99 -5.17 -2.75 15.92
N SER A 100 -4.23 -3.68 15.68
CA SER A 100 -3.03 -3.90 16.49
C SER A 100 -2.07 -2.71 16.51
N ASP A 101 -2.09 -1.92 15.44
CA ASP A 101 -1.11 -0.85 15.20
C ASP A 101 -1.60 0.49 15.76
N LEU A 102 -2.85 0.54 16.25
CA LEU A 102 -3.39 1.71 16.92
C LEU A 102 -2.69 1.95 18.26
N ILE A 103 -2.18 3.17 18.44
CA ILE A 103 -1.70 3.65 19.74
C ILE A 103 -2.81 3.67 20.80
N GLU A 104 -2.42 3.70 22.07
CA GLU A 104 -3.37 3.82 23.18
C GLU A 104 -4.15 5.15 23.07
N ARG A 105 -5.48 5.09 23.27
CA ARG A 105 -6.40 6.23 23.10
C ARG A 105 -6.32 6.94 21.73
N ALA A 106 -5.98 6.21 20.67
CA ALA A 106 -6.06 6.74 19.31
C ALA A 106 -7.45 7.35 19.04
N THR A 107 -7.48 8.53 18.42
CA THR A 107 -8.72 9.18 17.97
C THR A 107 -9.30 8.39 16.81
N LEU A 108 -10.60 8.11 16.89
CA LEU A 108 -11.34 7.36 15.91
C LEU A 108 -12.57 8.15 15.47
N THR A 109 -13.07 7.87 14.26
CA THR A 109 -14.30 8.43 13.73
C THR A 109 -15.18 7.32 13.17
N LEU A 110 -16.37 7.16 13.71
CA LEU A 110 -17.42 6.28 13.18
C LEU A 110 -18.22 7.02 12.11
N VAL A 111 -18.40 6.41 10.94
CA VAL A 111 -19.17 6.98 9.82
C VAL A 111 -20.21 5.98 9.32
N GLY A 112 -21.46 6.43 9.19
CA GLY A 112 -22.59 5.56 8.85
C GLY A 112 -23.88 6.31 8.56
N PHE A 113 -24.94 5.55 8.27
CA PHE A 113 -26.30 6.04 7.97
C PHE A 113 -27.26 5.79 9.14
N PRO A 114 -27.34 6.69 10.14
CA PRO A 114 -28.30 6.52 11.22
C PRO A 114 -29.74 6.57 10.71
N GLU A 115 -30.59 5.74 11.30
CA GLU A 115 -31.99 5.56 10.92
C GLU A 115 -32.76 6.88 10.96
N THR A 116 -32.48 7.73 11.95
CA THR A 116 -33.16 9.02 12.16
C THR A 116 -32.85 10.06 11.08
N GLU A 117 -31.75 9.90 10.35
CA GLU A 117 -31.23 10.91 9.41
C GLU A 117 -31.26 10.42 7.95
N ARG A 118 -31.62 9.16 7.74
CA ARG A 118 -31.55 8.48 6.45
C ARG A 118 -32.33 9.15 5.31
N ASN A 119 -33.34 9.95 5.64
CA ASN A 119 -34.15 10.73 4.68
C ASN A 119 -33.81 12.22 4.70
N SER A 120 -32.79 12.64 5.45
CA SER A 120 -32.35 14.03 5.51
C SER A 120 -31.44 14.37 4.32
N PRO A 121 -31.23 15.66 4.01
CA PRO A 121 -30.31 16.08 2.94
C PRO A 121 -28.85 15.68 3.19
N ASN A 122 -28.49 15.36 4.44
CA ASN A 122 -27.17 14.87 4.82
C ASN A 122 -27.32 13.59 5.67
N PRO A 123 -27.57 12.44 5.02
CA PRO A 123 -27.97 11.22 5.71
C PRO A 123 -26.79 10.47 6.36
N ILE A 124 -25.56 10.83 6.02
CA ILE A 124 -24.34 10.24 6.60
C ILE A 124 -23.91 11.08 7.79
N LYS A 125 -23.67 10.43 8.93
CA LYS A 125 -23.20 11.10 10.14
C LYS A 125 -21.86 10.56 10.59
N GLU A 126 -21.14 11.42 11.28
CA GLU A 126 -19.83 11.13 11.85
C GLU A 126 -19.89 11.30 13.37
N HIS A 127 -19.32 10.34 14.09
CA HIS A 127 -19.14 10.41 15.53
C HIS A 127 -17.67 10.19 15.86
N THR A 128 -17.02 11.24 16.38
CA THR A 128 -15.64 11.14 16.87
C THR A 128 -15.60 10.48 18.23
N GLY A 129 -14.44 9.97 18.59
CA GLY A 129 -14.21 9.35 19.87
C GLY A 129 -12.79 8.82 19.99
N ASN A 130 -12.57 7.98 20.99
CA ASN A 130 -11.26 7.42 21.26
C ASN A 130 -11.33 5.93 21.50
N LYS A 131 -10.28 5.23 21.07
CA LYS A 131 -10.06 3.81 21.35
C LYS A 131 -10.06 3.56 22.85
N ALA A 132 -10.95 2.67 23.30
CA ALA A 132 -11.00 2.20 24.68
C ALA A 132 -10.15 0.93 24.87
N SER A 133 -10.34 -0.07 24.00
CA SER A 133 -9.57 -1.32 24.03
C SER A 133 -9.60 -2.05 22.68
N VAL A 134 -8.64 -2.96 22.49
CA VAL A 134 -8.62 -3.92 21.39
C VAL A 134 -8.31 -5.29 21.98
N ALA A 135 -9.18 -6.27 21.76
CA ALA A 135 -8.97 -7.65 22.21
C ALA A 135 -9.73 -8.63 21.31
N ASN A 136 -9.09 -9.73 20.89
CA ASN A 136 -9.71 -10.77 20.04
C ASN A 136 -10.37 -10.21 18.77
N GLU A 137 -9.70 -9.26 18.10
CA GLU A 137 -10.22 -8.57 16.90
C GLU A 137 -11.52 -7.77 17.13
N LEU A 138 -11.81 -7.46 18.38
CA LEU A 138 -12.89 -6.55 18.79
C LEU A 138 -12.27 -5.23 19.23
N VAL A 139 -12.67 -4.14 18.59
CA VAL A 139 -12.28 -2.78 18.94
C VAL A 139 -13.44 -2.14 19.70
N ILE A 140 -13.17 -1.63 20.90
CA ILE A 140 -14.12 -0.84 21.68
C ILE A 140 -13.74 0.64 21.57
N MET A 141 -14.71 1.48 21.27
CA MET A 141 -14.54 2.93 21.12
C MET A 141 -15.53 3.67 22.03
N ASN A 142 -15.04 4.71 22.71
CA ASN A 142 -15.88 5.66 23.42
C ASN A 142 -16.15 6.86 22.51
N LEU A 143 -17.41 7.10 22.16
CA LEU A 143 -17.86 8.23 21.34
C LEU A 143 -17.95 9.51 22.18
N ASP A 144 -17.48 10.62 21.62
CA ASP A 144 -17.57 11.94 22.22
C ASP A 144 -19.03 12.40 22.31
N GLY A 145 -19.35 13.15 23.37
CA GLY A 145 -20.70 13.65 23.63
C GLY A 145 -21.69 12.57 24.10
N ILE A 146 -21.27 11.30 24.20
CA ILE A 146 -22.04 10.18 24.75
C ILE A 146 -23.42 10.09 24.05
N PRO A 147 -23.45 9.88 22.72
CA PRO A 147 -24.70 9.81 21.98
C PRO A 147 -25.59 8.68 22.51
N ALA A 148 -26.89 8.93 22.53
CA ALA A 148 -27.90 7.93 22.86
C ALA A 148 -27.98 6.88 21.76
N THR A 149 -28.43 5.67 22.11
CA THR A 149 -28.59 4.56 21.16
C THR A 149 -29.40 4.94 19.92
N ALA A 150 -30.44 5.77 20.07
CA ALA A 150 -31.28 6.21 18.97
C ALA A 150 -30.52 7.00 17.89
N THR A 151 -29.44 7.70 18.27
CA THR A 151 -28.59 8.48 17.35
C THR A 151 -27.65 7.58 16.55
N ILE A 152 -27.25 6.43 17.11
CA ILE A 152 -26.32 5.48 16.46
C ILE A 152 -27.08 4.39 15.70
N LYS A 153 -28.31 4.06 16.10
CA LYS A 153 -29.12 3.02 15.47
C LYS A 153 -29.20 3.23 13.95
N GLY A 154 -28.93 2.17 13.18
CA GLY A 154 -28.83 2.21 11.72
C GLY A 154 -27.40 2.39 11.18
N MET A 155 -26.44 2.75 12.04
CA MET A 155 -25.03 2.85 11.65
C MET A 155 -24.29 1.50 11.61
N SER A 156 -24.91 0.41 12.07
CA SER A 156 -24.35 -0.96 12.02
C SER A 156 -23.86 -1.32 10.62
N GLY A 157 -22.60 -1.71 10.52
CA GLY A 157 -21.84 -1.90 9.29
C GLY A 157 -21.05 -0.66 8.85
N GLY A 158 -21.13 0.45 9.57
CA GLY A 158 -20.40 1.68 9.30
C GLY A 158 -18.90 1.54 9.51
N GLY A 159 -18.11 2.29 8.73
CA GLY A 159 -16.65 2.27 8.83
C GLY A 159 -16.17 3.06 10.05
N VAL A 160 -15.13 2.55 10.72
CA VAL A 160 -14.43 3.24 11.80
C VAL A 160 -13.00 3.55 11.37
N TYR A 161 -12.65 4.84 11.41
CA TYR A 161 -11.43 5.36 10.83
C TYR A 161 -10.51 5.96 11.88
N HIS A 162 -9.21 5.81 11.66
CA HIS A 162 -8.17 6.64 12.26
C HIS A 162 -7.63 7.60 11.19
N VAL A 163 -7.47 8.88 11.52
CA VAL A 163 -6.96 9.87 10.57
C VAL A 163 -5.48 10.14 10.88
N GLN A 164 -4.61 9.84 9.93
CA GLN A 164 -3.17 10.10 10.01
C GLN A 164 -2.76 10.96 8.82
N ASP A 165 -2.15 12.12 9.08
CA ASP A 165 -1.68 13.06 8.05
C ASP A 165 -2.74 13.33 6.95
N GLU A 166 -3.96 13.71 7.36
CA GLU A 166 -5.12 13.96 6.47
C GLU A 166 -5.56 12.73 5.65
N THR A 167 -5.12 11.53 6.00
CA THR A 167 -5.50 10.28 5.35
C THR A 167 -6.39 9.45 6.28
N PRO A 168 -7.65 9.15 5.89
CA PRO A 168 -8.51 8.25 6.67
C PRO A 168 -8.11 6.79 6.44
N LEU A 169 -7.71 6.12 7.51
CA LEU A 169 -7.34 4.71 7.56
C LEU A 169 -8.47 3.91 8.19
N LEU A 170 -9.07 2.97 7.45
CA LEU A 170 -10.10 2.10 7.98
C LEU A 170 -9.49 1.09 8.96
N ILE A 171 -10.06 1.01 10.17
CA ILE A 171 -9.61 0.11 11.24
C ILE A 171 -10.53 -1.09 11.37
N GLY A 172 -11.81 -0.87 11.10
CA GLY A 172 -12.84 -1.87 11.34
C GLY A 172 -14.23 -1.36 11.01
N VAL A 173 -15.21 -2.20 11.32
CA VAL A 173 -16.62 -2.01 11.00
C VAL A 173 -17.43 -2.11 12.28
N GLU A 174 -18.19 -1.06 12.58
CA GLU A 174 -19.09 -1.03 13.74
C GLU A 174 -20.23 -2.03 13.53
N PHE A 175 -20.65 -2.73 14.58
CA PHE A 175 -21.80 -3.65 14.47
C PHE A 175 -22.81 -3.47 15.60
N GLN A 176 -22.41 -2.96 16.77
CA GLN A 176 -23.35 -2.68 17.86
C GLN A 176 -22.77 -1.71 18.90
N MET A 177 -23.67 -1.23 19.76
CA MET A 177 -23.32 -0.54 21.01
C MET A 177 -22.75 -1.52 22.06
N ASP A 178 -21.81 -1.06 22.88
CA ASP A 178 -21.15 -1.82 23.94
C ASP A 178 -21.95 -1.77 25.26
N GLY A 179 -22.95 -2.65 25.39
CA GLY A 179 -23.73 -2.78 26.62
C GLY A 179 -24.69 -3.97 26.61
N THR A 180 -25.06 -4.45 27.80
CA THR A 180 -25.94 -5.63 27.95
C THR A 180 -27.38 -5.29 28.35
N GLY A 181 -27.66 -4.03 28.67
CA GLY A 181 -28.99 -3.52 29.02
C GLY A 181 -29.21 -2.10 28.50
N GLN A 182 -30.47 -1.69 28.32
CA GLN A 182 -30.86 -0.39 27.73
C GLN A 182 -30.22 0.81 28.45
N ASP A 183 -30.00 0.70 29.76
CA ASP A 183 -29.40 1.76 30.60
C ASP A 183 -27.86 1.81 30.52
N GLN A 184 -27.22 0.92 29.74
CA GLN A 184 -25.76 0.84 29.59
C GLN A 184 -25.28 1.18 28.16
N LEU A 185 -26.20 1.46 27.23
CA LEU A 185 -25.91 1.69 25.80
C LEU A 185 -25.67 3.17 25.48
N TYR A 186 -24.70 3.79 26.14
CA TYR A 186 -24.40 5.21 25.98
C TYR A 186 -22.96 5.41 25.53
N GLY A 187 -22.79 6.03 24.36
CA GLY A 187 -21.49 6.50 23.89
C GLY A 187 -20.37 5.48 23.81
N ARG A 188 -20.66 4.17 23.77
CA ARG A 188 -19.66 3.11 23.59
C ARG A 188 -20.12 2.17 22.51
N VAL A 189 -19.24 1.88 21.55
CA VAL A 189 -19.52 1.02 20.40
C VAL A 189 -18.46 -0.07 20.26
N GLN A 190 -18.87 -1.17 19.65
CA GLN A 190 -18.03 -2.31 19.31
C GLN A 190 -17.88 -2.42 17.80
N CYS A 191 -16.65 -2.70 17.38
CA CYS A 191 -16.29 -2.81 15.98
C CYS A 191 -15.49 -4.08 15.75
N HIS A 192 -15.77 -4.77 14.66
CA HIS A 192 -14.91 -5.85 14.17
C HIS A 192 -13.69 -5.26 13.47
N SER A 193 -12.48 -5.70 13.86
CA SER A 193 -11.27 -5.35 13.13
C SER A 193 -11.30 -5.95 11.72
N LEU A 194 -10.49 -5.39 10.82
CA LEU A 194 -10.36 -5.92 9.46
C LEU A 194 -9.87 -7.38 9.40
N ALA A 195 -9.18 -7.86 10.43
CA ALA A 195 -8.72 -9.26 10.49
C ALA A 195 -9.88 -10.26 10.41
N ARG A 196 -11.06 -9.93 10.95
CA ARG A 196 -12.26 -10.78 10.83
C ARG A 196 -12.75 -10.93 9.39
N PHE A 197 -12.62 -9.87 8.60
CA PHE A 197 -12.99 -9.90 7.18
C PHE A 197 -11.95 -10.67 6.36
N GLU A 198 -10.67 -10.58 6.70
CA GLU A 198 -9.61 -11.42 6.10
C GLU A 198 -9.82 -12.92 6.36
N GLU A 199 -10.42 -13.30 7.50
CA GLU A 199 -10.83 -14.69 7.75
C GLU A 199 -11.88 -15.17 6.74
N ILE A 200 -12.85 -14.33 6.36
CA ILE A 200 -13.85 -14.65 5.32
C ILE A 200 -13.16 -14.78 3.97
N ILE A 201 -12.29 -13.83 3.63
CA ILE A 201 -11.57 -13.81 2.35
C ILE A 201 -10.77 -15.09 2.17
N THR A 202 -10.03 -15.48 3.20
CA THR A 202 -9.22 -16.70 3.22
C THR A 202 -10.12 -17.95 3.12
N ALA A 203 -11.20 -18.02 3.91
CA ALA A 203 -12.09 -19.17 3.93
C ALA A 203 -12.81 -19.42 2.59
N HIS A 204 -13.13 -18.34 1.87
CA HIS A 204 -13.80 -18.42 0.56
C HIS A 204 -12.84 -18.34 -0.62
N SER A 205 -11.52 -18.17 -0.37
CA SER A 205 -10.48 -18.03 -1.41
C SER A 205 -10.80 -16.95 -2.45
N ILE A 206 -11.32 -15.80 -1.99
CA ILE A 206 -11.60 -14.62 -2.81
C ILE A 206 -10.43 -13.63 -2.77
N ALA A 207 -10.44 -12.60 -3.62
CA ALA A 207 -9.31 -11.66 -3.72
C ALA A 207 -9.07 -10.90 -2.39
N PRO A 208 -7.81 -10.67 -1.98
CA PRO A 208 -7.49 -9.93 -0.75
C PRO A 208 -7.86 -8.45 -0.81
N MET A 209 -8.02 -7.79 0.35
CA MET A 209 -8.36 -6.36 0.45
C MET A 209 -7.16 -5.44 0.27
N ILE A 210 -6.43 -5.60 -0.84
CA ILE A 210 -5.31 -4.75 -1.22
C ILE A 210 -5.60 -4.08 -2.57
N PRO A 211 -4.89 -3.00 -2.94
CA PRO A 211 -5.18 -2.28 -4.18
C PRO A 211 -5.13 -3.16 -5.44
N ALA A 212 -6.10 -2.97 -6.35
CA ALA A 212 -6.27 -3.76 -7.57
C ALA A 212 -5.04 -3.75 -8.50
N TYR A 213 -4.27 -2.66 -8.52
CA TYR A 213 -3.06 -2.59 -9.34
C TYR A 213 -1.96 -3.58 -8.89
N LEU A 214 -2.06 -4.15 -7.69
CA LEU A 214 -1.12 -5.17 -7.21
C LEU A 214 -1.35 -6.55 -7.86
N GLU A 215 -2.49 -6.75 -8.52
CA GLU A 215 -2.82 -7.98 -9.25
C GLU A 215 -1.84 -8.21 -10.41
N CYS A 216 -1.46 -7.15 -11.14
CA CYS A 216 -0.60 -7.25 -12.32
C CYS A 216 0.13 -5.94 -12.62
N PHE A 217 1.39 -6.04 -13.06
CA PHE A 217 2.18 -4.89 -13.53
C PHE A 217 1.58 -4.20 -14.77
N SER A 218 0.66 -4.83 -15.51
CA SER A 218 -0.07 -4.16 -16.60
C SER A 218 -0.83 -2.92 -16.12
N ASN A 219 -1.29 -2.93 -14.86
CA ASN A 219 -2.08 -1.85 -14.28
C ASN A 219 -1.27 -0.58 -14.00
N MET A 220 0.05 -0.64 -14.14
CA MET A 220 0.96 0.50 -13.94
C MET A 220 1.91 0.77 -15.12
N ARG A 221 1.79 -0.03 -16.17
CA ARG A 221 2.61 0.01 -17.38
C ARG A 221 2.61 1.37 -18.07
N ASP A 222 1.52 2.14 -18.03
CA ASP A 222 1.48 3.45 -18.70
C ASP A 222 2.17 4.58 -17.92
N LYS A 223 2.62 4.31 -16.68
CA LYS A 223 3.24 5.32 -15.81
C LYS A 223 4.76 5.22 -15.74
N ILE A 224 5.34 4.13 -16.22
CA ILE A 224 6.80 3.92 -16.25
C ILE A 224 7.48 4.87 -17.24
N PHE A 225 8.75 5.20 -16.98
CA PHE A 225 9.63 5.98 -17.86
C PHE A 225 9.01 7.31 -18.31
N SER A 226 8.48 8.05 -17.33
CA SER A 226 7.98 9.42 -17.52
C SER A 226 9.14 10.42 -17.49
N PHE A 227 9.88 10.52 -18.60
CA PHE A 227 11.01 11.45 -18.73
C PHE A 227 10.54 12.90 -18.86
N ASN A 228 11.07 13.78 -18.01
CA ASN A 228 10.82 15.22 -18.07
C ASN A 228 11.91 15.91 -18.90
N VAL A 229 11.80 15.78 -20.22
CA VAL A 229 12.73 16.31 -21.23
C VAL A 229 12.20 17.59 -21.89
N GLU A 230 13.07 18.33 -22.58
CA GLU A 230 12.68 19.54 -23.32
C GLU A 230 11.82 19.18 -24.55
N ASP A 231 12.22 18.16 -25.34
CA ASP A 231 11.42 17.64 -26.45
C ASP A 231 11.10 16.15 -26.27
N PRO A 232 9.83 15.79 -25.98
CA PRO A 232 9.42 14.39 -25.85
C PRO A 232 9.71 13.51 -27.07
N ASN A 233 9.86 14.09 -28.27
CA ASN A 233 10.20 13.33 -29.48
C ASN A 233 11.61 12.75 -29.43
N ASN A 234 12.54 13.40 -28.73
CA ASN A 234 13.93 12.95 -28.58
C ASN A 234 14.00 11.55 -27.96
N VAL A 235 13.14 11.27 -26.99
CA VAL A 235 13.14 10.01 -26.22
C VAL A 235 11.95 9.10 -26.54
N ALA A 236 11.14 9.45 -27.54
CA ALA A 236 9.91 8.72 -27.87
C ALA A 236 10.19 7.27 -28.30
N ALA A 237 11.26 7.05 -29.07
CA ALA A 237 11.69 5.70 -29.49
C ALA A 237 12.12 4.87 -28.28
N LEU A 238 13.01 5.41 -27.44
CA LEU A 238 13.47 4.78 -26.20
C LEU A 238 12.30 4.41 -25.29
N LYS A 239 11.39 5.35 -25.03
CA LYS A 239 10.22 5.08 -24.19
C LYS A 239 9.38 3.94 -24.73
N ARG A 240 9.15 3.90 -26.04
CA ARG A 240 8.39 2.82 -26.69
C ARG A 240 9.08 1.46 -26.52
N GLU A 241 10.40 1.41 -26.65
CA GLU A 241 11.18 0.18 -26.48
C GLU A 241 11.16 -0.32 -25.02
N LEU A 242 11.35 0.58 -24.06
CA LEU A 242 11.33 0.23 -22.63
C LEU A 242 9.95 -0.24 -22.18
N VAL A 243 8.90 0.41 -22.67
CA VAL A 243 7.52 0.00 -22.43
C VAL A 243 7.23 -1.35 -23.11
N GLY A 244 7.71 -1.56 -24.33
CA GLY A 244 7.63 -2.85 -25.02
C GLY A 244 8.36 -3.97 -24.30
N ALA A 245 9.50 -3.67 -23.67
CA ALA A 245 10.21 -4.61 -22.80
C ALA A 245 9.36 -4.97 -21.57
N ALA A 246 8.73 -3.99 -20.92
CA ALA A 246 7.80 -4.26 -19.81
C ALA A 246 6.63 -5.15 -20.25
N ASP A 247 5.99 -4.85 -21.39
CA ASP A 247 4.92 -5.65 -21.96
C ASP A 247 5.38 -7.10 -22.23
N HIS A 248 6.59 -7.28 -22.78
CA HIS A 248 7.16 -8.59 -23.02
C HIS A 248 7.30 -9.41 -21.73
N LEU A 249 7.81 -8.80 -20.66
CA LEU A 249 7.98 -9.46 -19.37
C LEU A 249 6.64 -9.87 -18.77
N ILE A 250 5.65 -8.97 -18.80
CA ILE A 250 4.31 -9.24 -18.29
C ILE A 250 3.68 -10.42 -19.05
N LEU A 251 3.75 -10.42 -20.38
CA LEU A 251 3.24 -11.52 -21.22
C LEU A 251 3.96 -12.86 -20.97
N LYS A 252 5.21 -12.82 -20.52
CA LYS A 252 6.01 -14.00 -20.16
C LYS A 252 5.75 -14.51 -18.75
N GLY A 253 4.82 -13.91 -18.01
CA GLY A 253 4.49 -14.32 -16.65
C GLY A 253 5.42 -13.74 -15.60
N LEU A 254 5.81 -12.47 -15.75
CA LEU A 254 6.49 -11.73 -14.69
C LEU A 254 5.72 -11.86 -13.37
N LEU A 255 6.47 -12.13 -12.29
CA LEU A 255 5.90 -12.27 -10.96
C LEU A 255 5.08 -11.01 -10.59
N PRO A 256 3.79 -11.13 -10.24
CA PRO A 256 2.95 -9.96 -10.01
C PRO A 256 3.33 -9.21 -8.72
N PRO A 257 2.97 -7.91 -8.61
CA PRO A 257 3.37 -7.07 -7.48
C PRO A 257 3.06 -7.67 -6.10
N TYR A 258 1.86 -8.24 -5.91
CA TYR A 258 1.49 -8.82 -4.61
C TYR A 258 2.41 -10.00 -4.19
N LYS A 259 2.92 -10.79 -5.15
CA LYS A 259 3.87 -11.86 -4.86
C LYS A 259 5.25 -11.34 -4.50
N VAL A 260 5.68 -10.26 -5.14
CA VAL A 260 6.90 -9.55 -4.77
C VAL A 260 6.75 -8.96 -3.35
N LEU A 261 5.58 -8.41 -3.02
CA LEU A 261 5.26 -7.90 -1.68
C LEU A 261 5.35 -9.02 -0.64
N GLU A 262 4.73 -10.17 -0.88
CA GLU A 262 4.83 -11.37 -0.02
C GLU A 262 6.27 -11.87 0.14
N GLN A 263 7.12 -11.73 -0.88
CA GLN A 263 8.48 -12.24 -0.84
C GLN A 263 9.43 -11.34 -0.05
N TYR A 264 9.34 -10.01 -0.22
CA TYR A 264 10.33 -9.08 0.31
C TYR A 264 9.79 -8.22 1.47
N HIS A 265 8.48 -8.07 1.62
CA HIS A 265 7.82 -7.30 2.67
C HIS A 265 8.54 -5.96 2.94
N THR A 266 8.94 -5.70 4.20
CA THR A 266 9.59 -4.47 4.64
C THR A 266 11.01 -4.28 4.11
N GLU A 267 11.62 -5.30 3.46
CA GLU A 267 12.91 -5.13 2.79
C GLU A 267 12.83 -4.28 1.51
N LEU A 268 11.62 -4.00 1.01
CA LEU A 268 11.39 -3.04 -0.08
C LEU A 268 11.45 -1.59 0.41
N LEU A 269 11.44 -1.37 1.73
CA LEU A 269 11.35 -0.04 2.33
C LEU A 269 12.67 0.36 2.98
N VAL A 270 12.92 1.67 2.95
CA VAL A 270 14.03 2.28 3.70
C VAL A 270 13.67 2.34 5.19
N ASP A 271 12.44 2.75 5.50
CA ASP A 271 11.88 2.69 6.84
C ASP A 271 10.95 1.47 6.97
N SER A 272 11.45 0.41 7.60
CA SER A 272 10.70 -0.83 7.79
C SER A 272 9.48 -0.70 8.70
N THR A 273 9.36 0.41 9.43
CA THR A 273 8.21 0.67 10.32
C THR A 273 7.01 1.25 9.58
N ASN A 274 7.22 1.89 8.43
CA ASN A 274 6.15 2.48 7.63
C ASN A 274 5.58 1.50 6.59
N THR A 275 4.98 0.42 7.07
CA THR A 275 4.42 -0.66 6.23
C THR A 275 3.34 -0.18 5.24
N SER A 276 2.71 0.96 5.52
CA SER A 276 1.72 1.58 4.62
C SER A 276 2.30 1.95 3.24
N GLU A 277 3.63 2.11 3.13
CA GLU A 277 4.30 2.39 1.86
C GLU A 277 4.36 1.18 0.91
N LEU A 278 4.15 -0.04 1.40
CA LEU A 278 4.09 -1.25 0.57
C LEU A 278 2.93 -1.20 -0.43
N GLU A 279 1.88 -0.46 -0.11
CA GLU A 279 0.74 -0.19 -0.99
C GLU A 279 0.88 1.16 -1.71
N SER A 280 2.10 1.68 -1.87
CA SER A 280 2.34 2.88 -2.67
C SER A 280 2.36 2.52 -4.16
N TYR A 281 1.45 3.10 -4.94
CA TYR A 281 1.48 2.99 -6.40
C TYR A 281 2.85 3.40 -6.99
N LYS A 282 3.50 4.42 -6.39
CA LYS A 282 4.82 4.90 -6.84
C LYS A 282 5.94 3.88 -6.62
N LEU A 283 5.88 3.09 -5.54
CA LEU A 283 6.82 1.99 -5.30
C LEU A 283 6.75 0.99 -6.46
N TRP A 284 5.55 0.57 -6.84
CA TRP A 284 5.38 -0.47 -7.85
C TRP A 284 5.71 0.01 -9.28
N VAL A 285 5.45 1.28 -9.59
CA VAL A 285 5.98 1.92 -10.81
C VAL A 285 7.51 1.90 -10.82
N ALA A 286 8.15 2.30 -9.72
CA ALA A 286 9.61 2.28 -9.60
C ALA A 286 10.18 0.85 -9.65
N TYR A 287 9.45 -0.13 -9.11
CA TYR A 287 9.85 -1.54 -9.15
C TYR A 287 9.81 -2.11 -10.57
N LEU A 288 8.77 -1.79 -11.36
CA LEU A 288 8.74 -2.15 -12.78
C LEU A 288 9.88 -1.44 -13.56
N GLU A 289 10.11 -0.17 -13.23
CA GLU A 289 11.33 0.62 -13.49
C GLU A 289 12.62 -0.21 -13.42
N PHE A 290 12.87 -0.62 -12.18
CA PHE A 290 14.03 -1.36 -11.77
C PHE A 290 14.19 -2.69 -12.51
N LEU A 291 13.10 -3.44 -12.71
CA LEU A 291 13.14 -4.72 -13.41
C LEU A 291 13.53 -4.55 -14.88
N VAL A 292 12.92 -3.59 -15.59
CA VAL A 292 13.25 -3.31 -17.00
C VAL A 292 14.71 -2.89 -17.13
N ILE A 293 15.18 -1.98 -16.26
CA ILE A 293 16.59 -1.55 -16.20
C ILE A 293 17.52 -2.75 -15.96
N SER A 294 17.15 -3.64 -15.05
CA SER A 294 17.99 -4.76 -14.66
C SER A 294 18.17 -5.77 -15.78
N ILE A 295 17.10 -6.08 -16.48
CA ILE A 295 17.09 -6.99 -17.63
C ILE A 295 17.86 -6.40 -18.80
N LEU A 296 17.68 -5.10 -19.06
CA LEU A 296 18.42 -4.37 -20.10
C LEU A 296 19.94 -4.46 -19.86
N ILE A 297 20.39 -4.22 -18.63
CA ILE A 297 21.81 -4.28 -18.26
C ILE A 297 22.36 -5.72 -18.39
N ASP A 298 21.58 -6.71 -17.99
CA ASP A 298 21.99 -8.12 -17.97
C ASP A 298 21.94 -8.81 -19.34
N ASP A 299 21.34 -8.17 -20.35
CA ASP A 299 20.97 -8.83 -21.63
C ASP A 299 20.03 -10.02 -21.44
N SER A 300 19.23 -10.00 -20.37
CA SER A 300 18.28 -11.07 -20.15
C SER A 300 17.05 -10.85 -21.02
N ASN A 301 16.38 -11.94 -21.42
CA ASN A 301 15.09 -11.87 -22.09
C ASN A 301 13.93 -12.24 -21.18
N GLN A 302 14.21 -12.60 -19.91
CA GLN A 302 13.22 -13.13 -18.96
C GLN A 302 13.55 -12.68 -17.54
N ALA A 303 12.51 -12.52 -16.71
CA ALA A 303 12.61 -12.30 -15.26
C ALA A 303 11.76 -13.32 -14.51
N ASP A 304 12.19 -14.59 -14.60
CA ASP A 304 11.60 -15.67 -13.81
C ASP A 304 12.06 -15.62 -12.34
N ASP A 305 11.52 -16.53 -11.51
CA ASP A 305 11.87 -16.61 -10.09
C ASP A 305 13.37 -16.83 -9.84
N THR A 306 14.07 -17.50 -10.76
CA THR A 306 15.52 -17.75 -10.64
C THR A 306 16.28 -16.46 -10.86
N TYR A 307 15.91 -15.70 -11.90
CA TYR A 307 16.45 -14.39 -12.19
C TYR A 307 16.21 -13.43 -11.01
N LEU A 308 15.00 -13.36 -10.48
CA LEU A 308 14.68 -12.46 -9.36
C LEU A 308 15.46 -12.79 -8.08
N LYS A 309 15.71 -14.08 -7.80
CA LYS A 309 16.54 -14.51 -6.66
C LYS A 309 18.01 -14.11 -6.80
N ASP A 310 18.58 -14.29 -8.00
CA ASP A 310 19.96 -13.88 -8.29
C ASP A 310 20.08 -12.35 -8.32
N LEU A 311 19.12 -11.68 -8.96
CA LEU A 311 19.02 -10.23 -8.98
C LEU A 311 18.99 -9.69 -7.55
N GLY A 312 18.21 -10.29 -6.65
CA GLY A 312 18.09 -9.84 -5.27
C GLY A 312 19.39 -9.81 -4.46
N ARG A 313 20.46 -10.47 -4.92
CA ARG A 313 21.81 -10.42 -4.32
C ARG A 313 22.74 -9.42 -5.02
N LYS A 314 22.53 -9.20 -6.31
CA LYS A 314 23.32 -8.30 -7.15
C LYS A 314 22.82 -6.86 -7.10
N ARG A 315 21.50 -6.67 -7.18
CA ARG A 315 20.84 -5.37 -7.25
C ARG A 315 19.49 -5.39 -6.52
N ARG A 316 19.25 -4.36 -5.70
CA ARG A 316 17.99 -4.22 -4.95
C ARG A 316 17.44 -2.82 -5.11
N LEU A 317 16.12 -2.72 -5.27
CA LEU A 317 15.40 -1.47 -5.13
C LEU A 317 14.92 -1.33 -3.68
N VAL A 318 15.08 -0.14 -3.11
CA VAL A 318 14.41 0.28 -1.88
C VAL A 318 13.66 1.58 -2.11
N TYR A 319 12.52 1.73 -1.44
CA TYR A 319 11.62 2.87 -1.60
C TYR A 319 11.42 3.63 -0.29
N THR A 320 11.26 4.93 -0.42
CA THR A 320 10.83 5.82 0.67
C THR A 320 9.89 6.89 0.12
N SER A 321 8.85 7.23 0.87
CA SER A 321 7.99 8.38 0.55
C SER A 321 8.63 9.73 0.91
N ASP A 322 9.71 9.71 1.69
CA ASP A 322 10.51 10.88 2.05
C ASP A 322 11.09 11.56 0.80
N ALA A 323 10.73 12.84 0.60
CA ALA A 323 11.19 13.66 -0.53
C ALA A 323 12.45 14.48 -0.21
N THR A 324 13.03 14.32 0.99
CA THR A 324 14.29 14.98 1.35
C THR A 324 15.46 14.39 0.59
N ASN A 325 16.58 15.11 0.61
CA ASN A 325 17.79 14.71 -0.09
C ASN A 325 18.30 13.35 0.41
N TRP A 326 18.26 12.32 -0.44
CA TRP A 326 18.63 10.96 -0.08
C TRP A 326 20.10 10.86 0.38
N ILE A 327 21.01 11.72 -0.11
CA ILE A 327 22.43 11.73 0.30
C ILE A 327 22.58 12.06 1.80
N SER A 328 21.57 12.64 2.44
CA SER A 328 21.58 12.86 3.90
C SER A 328 21.49 11.55 4.70
N ARG A 329 20.97 10.48 4.10
CA ARG A 329 20.70 9.16 4.73
C ARG A 329 21.63 8.04 4.27
N LEU A 330 22.83 8.37 3.78
CA LEU A 330 23.79 7.38 3.25
C LEU A 330 24.13 6.25 4.23
N GLU A 331 24.19 6.54 5.53
CA GLU A 331 24.46 5.51 6.55
C GLU A 331 23.37 4.43 6.58
N ASP A 332 22.09 4.83 6.53
CA ASP A 332 20.96 3.91 6.47
C ASP A 332 21.05 3.02 5.22
N PHE A 333 21.30 3.64 4.06
CA PHE A 333 21.40 2.94 2.78
C PHE A 333 22.57 1.97 2.72
N LEU A 334 23.74 2.34 3.25
CA LEU A 334 24.90 1.44 3.32
C LEU A 334 24.61 0.23 4.21
N LYS A 335 23.96 0.43 5.37
CA LYS A 335 23.56 -0.66 6.26
C LYS A 335 22.56 -1.60 5.58
N ILE A 336 21.58 -1.05 4.86
CA ILE A 336 20.61 -1.83 4.08
C ILE A 336 21.31 -2.61 2.97
N ALA A 337 22.16 -1.95 2.18
CA ALA A 337 22.93 -2.59 1.11
C ALA A 337 23.77 -3.74 1.66
N ARG A 338 24.49 -3.52 2.77
CA ARG A 338 25.31 -4.53 3.43
C ARG A 338 24.53 -5.75 3.91
N ARG A 339 23.27 -5.56 4.33
CA ARG A 339 22.37 -6.63 4.77
C ARG A 339 21.82 -7.45 3.61
N LEU A 340 21.51 -6.80 2.48
CA LEU A 340 20.75 -7.41 1.39
C LEU A 340 21.59 -7.89 0.21
N LEU A 341 22.78 -7.29 0.00
CA LEU A 341 23.57 -7.48 -1.22
C LEU A 341 24.88 -8.21 -0.94
N ASP A 342 25.33 -8.94 -1.95
CA ASP A 342 26.68 -9.49 -1.99
C ASP A 342 27.72 -8.39 -2.29
N LYS A 343 29.00 -8.75 -2.21
CA LYS A 343 30.10 -7.87 -2.58
C LYS A 343 29.89 -7.34 -4.01
N ASP A 344 30.20 -6.05 -4.22
CA ASP A 344 30.04 -5.37 -5.51
C ASP A 344 28.57 -5.19 -5.96
N GLY A 345 27.61 -5.44 -5.06
CA GLY A 345 26.19 -5.22 -5.32
C GLY A 345 25.78 -3.75 -5.35
N THR A 346 24.66 -3.46 -6.03
CA THR A 346 24.11 -2.10 -6.16
C THR A 346 22.75 -1.95 -5.49
N LEU A 347 22.62 -0.96 -4.60
CA LEU A 347 21.34 -0.53 -4.06
C LEU A 347 20.82 0.66 -4.88
N ILE A 348 19.61 0.54 -5.40
CA ILE A 348 18.90 1.59 -6.14
C ILE A 348 17.84 2.16 -5.20
N ILE A 349 17.87 3.46 -4.99
CA ILE A 349 16.91 4.19 -4.15
C ILE A 349 15.84 4.81 -5.05
N ALA A 350 14.57 4.59 -4.73
CA ALA A 350 13.45 5.32 -5.31
C ALA A 350 12.79 6.21 -4.24
N SER A 351 12.64 7.48 -4.57
CA SER A 351 11.95 8.46 -3.73
C SER A 351 11.28 9.55 -4.60
N PRO A 352 10.40 10.39 -4.05
CA PRO A 352 9.84 11.54 -4.75
C PRO A 352 10.83 12.69 -5.04
N GLU A 353 12.12 12.56 -4.70
CA GLU A 353 13.13 13.60 -4.94
C GLU A 353 13.40 13.81 -6.44
N SER A 354 12.70 14.78 -7.05
CA SER A 354 12.81 15.11 -8.48
C SER A 354 14.17 15.63 -8.93
N THR A 355 14.98 16.18 -8.02
CA THR A 355 16.32 16.71 -8.32
C THR A 355 17.44 15.81 -7.80
N ALA A 356 17.12 14.55 -7.52
CA ALA A 356 18.08 13.60 -6.97
C ALA A 356 19.31 13.46 -7.87
N LYS A 357 20.48 13.44 -7.24
CA LYS A 357 21.73 13.07 -7.93
C LYS A 357 21.80 11.56 -8.08
N GLU A 358 22.39 11.12 -9.17
CA GLU A 358 22.64 9.72 -9.50
C GLU A 358 23.57 9.04 -8.49
N LEU A 359 24.59 9.75 -8.00
CA LEU A 359 25.61 9.24 -7.09
C LEU A 359 25.93 10.24 -5.97
N PRO A 360 26.31 9.79 -4.77
CA PRO A 360 26.88 10.66 -3.75
C PRO A 360 28.30 11.10 -4.15
N SER A 361 28.78 12.22 -3.60
CA SER A 361 30.18 12.60 -3.82
C SER A 361 31.13 11.62 -3.12
N ALA A 362 32.24 11.28 -3.77
CA ALA A 362 33.22 10.31 -3.25
C ALA A 362 33.70 10.68 -1.83
N LEU A 363 33.99 11.96 -1.60
CA LEU A 363 34.40 12.49 -0.28
C LEU A 363 33.33 12.30 0.80
N ARG A 364 32.04 12.44 0.45
CA ARG A 364 30.94 12.26 1.41
C ARG A 364 30.77 10.77 1.72
N LEU A 365 30.79 9.93 0.69
CA LEU A 365 30.67 8.49 0.84
C LEU A 365 31.79 7.91 1.69
N GLU A 366 33.04 8.30 1.42
CA GLU A 366 34.22 7.84 2.18
C GLU A 366 34.11 8.22 3.67
N LYS A 367 33.70 9.46 3.98
CA LYS A 367 33.50 9.90 5.37
C LYS A 367 32.45 9.07 6.11
N VAL A 368 31.33 8.76 5.46
CA VAL A 368 30.27 7.95 6.07
C VAL A 368 30.77 6.52 6.28
N ILE A 369 31.42 5.92 5.29
CA ILE A 369 31.99 4.56 5.40
C ILE A 369 33.00 4.47 6.54
N GLN A 370 33.88 5.46 6.67
CA GLN A 370 34.85 5.52 7.77
C GLN A 370 34.15 5.55 9.13
N ASN A 371 33.08 6.34 9.27
CA ASN A 371 32.33 6.45 10.53
C ASN A 371 31.62 5.14 10.92
N ILE A 372 30.96 4.47 9.96
CA ILE A 372 30.17 3.26 10.24
C ILE A 372 31.01 2.00 10.39
N SER A 373 32.29 2.05 10.00
CA SER A 373 33.23 0.93 10.15
C SER A 373 34.00 0.97 11.47
N VAL A 374 33.67 1.89 12.38
CA VAL A 374 34.35 2.02 13.68
C VAL A 374 33.81 0.99 14.66
N VAL A 375 34.70 0.21 15.27
CA VAL A 375 34.37 -0.67 16.40
C VAL A 375 34.71 0.01 17.74
N PRO A 376 33.80 -0.06 18.75
CA PRO A 376 34.11 0.35 20.10
C PRO A 376 35.18 -0.59 20.69
N ASN A 377 36.36 -0.06 20.99
CA ASN A 377 37.44 -0.80 21.65
C ASN A 377 37.64 -0.28 23.08
N GLU A 378 38.13 -1.13 23.99
CA GLU A 378 38.41 -0.75 25.40
C GLU A 378 39.54 0.29 25.56
N GLY A 379 40.19 0.70 24.46
CA GLY A 379 41.23 1.73 24.44
C GLY A 379 40.71 3.15 24.21
N PRO A 380 41.57 4.18 24.37
CA PRO A 380 41.17 5.59 24.28
C PRO A 380 40.83 6.07 22.86
N PHE A 381 41.06 5.24 21.83
CA PHE A 381 40.84 5.62 20.44
C PHE A 381 39.99 4.58 19.69
N PRO A 382 38.99 5.04 18.91
CA PRO A 382 38.23 4.16 18.01
C PRO A 382 39.14 3.55 16.93
N VAL A 383 38.90 2.29 16.57
CA VAL A 383 39.63 1.60 15.49
C VAL A 383 38.66 1.27 14.36
N ILE A 384 39.10 1.50 13.13
CA ILE A 384 38.35 1.12 11.93
C ILE A 384 38.50 -0.39 11.69
N ASN A 385 37.38 -1.09 11.60
CA ASN A 385 37.30 -2.45 11.10
C ASN A 385 37.57 -2.45 9.58
N LEU A 386 38.79 -2.80 9.19
CA LEU A 386 39.21 -2.80 7.79
C LEU A 386 38.37 -3.76 6.92
N ALA A 387 37.93 -4.90 7.48
CA ALA A 387 37.11 -5.84 6.72
C ALA A 387 35.72 -5.27 6.40
N GLU A 388 35.07 -4.62 7.37
CA GLU A 388 33.79 -3.93 7.13
C GLU A 388 33.96 -2.74 6.18
N ASN A 389 35.03 -1.97 6.36
CA ASN A 389 35.33 -0.82 5.51
C ASN A 389 35.44 -1.22 4.02
N GLU A 390 36.17 -2.30 3.72
CA GLU A 390 36.32 -2.79 2.35
C GLU A 390 35.02 -3.35 1.77
N ILE A 391 34.16 -3.97 2.60
CA ILE A 391 32.84 -4.41 2.12
C ILE A 391 31.97 -3.19 1.78
N PHE A 392 31.90 -2.18 2.65
CA PHE A 392 31.12 -0.98 2.37
C PHE A 392 31.62 -0.21 1.15
N LYS A 393 32.94 -0.19 0.90
CA LYS A 393 33.52 0.39 -0.31
C LYS A 393 33.16 -0.37 -1.60
N SER A 394 32.92 -1.67 -1.50
CA SER A 394 32.51 -2.47 -2.67
C SER A 394 31.07 -2.20 -3.10
N LEU A 395 30.20 -1.78 -2.16
CA LEU A 395 28.79 -1.56 -2.44
C LEU A 395 28.57 -0.26 -3.21
N LYS A 396 27.68 -0.31 -4.20
CA LYS A 396 27.27 0.85 -5.00
C LYS A 396 25.90 1.35 -4.56
N LEU A 397 25.74 2.66 -4.47
CA LEU A 397 24.47 3.31 -4.15
C LEU A 397 24.12 4.28 -5.26
N THR A 398 22.89 4.21 -5.79
CA THR A 398 22.41 5.13 -6.81
C THR A 398 20.93 5.45 -6.63
N HIS A 399 20.48 6.58 -7.19
CA HIS A 399 19.07 6.98 -7.15
C HIS A 399 18.41 6.79 -8.51
N LEU A 400 17.22 6.20 -8.55
CA LEU A 400 16.48 5.91 -9.79
C LEU A 400 16.20 7.18 -10.61
N GLU A 401 15.72 8.25 -9.97
CA GLU A 401 15.52 9.54 -10.66
C GLU A 401 16.83 10.15 -11.14
N GLY A 402 17.93 9.97 -10.39
CA GLY A 402 19.24 10.45 -10.81
C GLY A 402 19.75 9.70 -12.04
N LEU A 403 19.52 8.38 -12.13
CA LEU A 403 19.82 7.57 -13.31
C LEU A 403 19.03 8.07 -14.52
N ARG A 404 17.70 8.30 -14.38
CA ARG A 404 16.88 8.85 -15.47
C ARG A 404 17.42 10.20 -15.93
N LYS A 405 17.77 11.06 -14.99
CA LYS A 405 18.31 12.38 -15.29
C LYS A 405 19.62 12.29 -16.06
N ARG A 406 20.60 11.57 -15.51
CA ARG A 406 21.95 11.48 -16.06
C ARG A 406 22.01 10.73 -17.39
N CYS A 407 21.27 9.62 -17.50
CA CYS A 407 21.37 8.70 -18.64
C CYS A 407 20.39 9.03 -19.77
N VAL A 408 19.33 9.81 -19.50
CA VAL A 408 18.28 10.12 -20.48
C VAL A 408 18.04 11.61 -20.60
N ILE A 409 17.68 12.30 -19.50
CA ILE A 409 17.19 13.69 -19.59
C ILE A 409 18.31 14.67 -19.99
N ASP A 410 19.45 14.64 -19.30
CA ASP A 410 20.57 15.56 -19.54
C ASP A 410 21.25 15.34 -20.92
N VAL A 411 20.93 14.24 -21.59
CA VAL A 411 21.52 13.78 -22.86
C VAL A 411 20.42 13.42 -23.87
N GLU A 412 19.24 14.05 -23.77
CA GLU A 412 18.08 13.69 -24.60
C GLU A 412 18.38 13.78 -26.10
N ASP A 413 19.21 14.74 -26.51
CA ASP A 413 19.62 14.96 -27.89
C ASP A 413 20.44 13.78 -28.47
N GLU A 414 21.11 12.99 -27.62
CA GLU A 414 21.83 11.78 -28.07
C GLU A 414 20.88 10.68 -28.55
N TYR A 415 19.61 10.72 -28.13
CA TYR A 415 18.58 9.76 -28.57
C TYR A 415 17.90 10.17 -29.88
N LEU A 416 18.18 11.38 -30.38
CA LEU A 416 17.63 11.88 -31.62
C LEU A 416 18.09 11.03 -32.81
N ASN A 417 17.14 10.62 -33.66
CA ASN A 417 17.37 9.85 -34.89
C ASN A 417 18.04 8.47 -34.72
N LEU A 418 18.13 7.93 -33.49
CA LEU A 418 18.57 6.55 -33.29
C LEU A 418 17.57 5.56 -33.91
N GLN A 419 18.08 4.51 -34.52
CA GLN A 419 17.24 3.41 -35.02
C GLN A 419 16.73 2.55 -33.86
N VAL A 420 15.74 1.71 -34.17
CA VAL A 420 15.16 0.76 -33.22
C VAL A 420 16.26 -0.16 -32.67
N GLY A 421 16.38 -0.27 -31.35
CA GLY A 421 17.37 -1.04 -30.63
C GLY A 421 18.65 -0.27 -30.28
N GLU A 422 19.01 0.76 -31.06
CA GLU A 422 20.18 1.61 -30.76
C GLU A 422 19.94 2.46 -29.51
N SER A 423 18.70 2.94 -29.32
CA SER A 423 18.32 3.70 -28.12
C SER A 423 18.48 2.90 -26.84
N THR A 424 17.98 1.66 -26.80
CA THR A 424 18.18 0.78 -25.64
C THR A 424 19.65 0.41 -25.41
N ASN A 425 20.45 0.26 -26.46
CA ASN A 425 21.88 -0.02 -26.33
C ASN A 425 22.64 1.17 -25.71
N LEU A 426 22.37 2.39 -26.17
CA LEU A 426 22.95 3.60 -25.59
C LEU A 426 22.58 3.73 -24.10
N LEU A 427 21.31 3.52 -23.76
CA LEU A 427 20.86 3.54 -22.38
C LEU A 427 21.56 2.46 -21.55
N ARG A 428 21.69 1.24 -22.09
CA ARG A 428 22.36 0.12 -21.44
C ARG A 428 23.83 0.43 -21.14
N GLU A 429 24.55 1.04 -22.09
CA GLU A 429 25.94 1.45 -21.91
C GLU A 429 26.06 2.45 -20.77
N LYS A 430 25.30 3.56 -20.82
CA LYS A 430 25.30 4.60 -19.77
C LYS A 430 24.92 4.05 -18.39
N LEU A 431 23.91 3.17 -18.32
CA LEU A 431 23.52 2.52 -17.06
C LEU A 431 24.60 1.57 -16.53
N SER A 432 25.28 0.84 -17.42
CA SER A 432 26.33 -0.11 -17.04
C SER A 432 27.55 0.60 -16.46
N GLU A 433 27.87 1.83 -16.89
CA GLU A 433 28.94 2.64 -16.29
C GLU A 433 28.69 3.00 -14.81
N ILE A 434 27.42 3.03 -14.39
CA ILE A 434 27.01 3.42 -13.04
C ILE A 434 26.72 2.19 -12.17
N ILE A 435 26.07 1.17 -12.75
CA ILE A 435 25.50 0.03 -12.01
C ILE A 435 26.38 -1.23 -12.08
N LYS A 436 27.12 -1.47 -13.18
CA LYS A 436 28.11 -2.57 -13.25
C LYS A 436 29.46 -2.10 -12.77
#